data_AF-A0A2V6PUA7-F1
#
_entry.id   AF-A0A2V6PUA7-F1
#
_cell.length_a   1.000
_cell.length_b   1.000
_cell.length_c   1.000
_cell.angle_alpha   90.00
_cell.angle_beta   90.00
_cell.angle_gamma   90.00
#
_symmetry.space_group_name_H-M   'P 1'
#
loop_
_entity.id
_entity.type
_entity.pdbx_description
1 polymer ?
#
loop_
_entity_poly.entity_id
_entity_poly.type
_entity_poly.pdbx_seq_one_letter_code
_entity_poly.pdbx_strand_id
1 'polypeptide(L)'
;MGRFTVVTLAVIMLTGSIDTAQAQSWKPPADGQRCPSKWGAGDERGSANHMKPETVLRATRLIKSGEVIELGHVLSADMPISGTRQFNVHTKRTFMNPQSNRRGSNEELVTSEIGQVGTQLDGFTHQTIGDSLYNCVKLDDVQTRTGFKKLGIENV
;
A
#
# COMPACT_ATOMS: atom_id res chain seq x y z
N MET A 1 -5.31 89.63 9.38
CA MET A 1 -6.09 88.46 9.86
C MET A 1 -6.40 87.60 8.63
N GLY A 2 -6.08 86.32 8.50
CA GLY A 2 -5.45 85.36 9.39
C GLY A 2 -4.48 84.43 8.62
N ARG A 3 -3.59 83.78 9.37
CA ARG A 3 -2.59 82.84 8.87
C ARG A 3 -3.25 81.48 8.65
N PHE A 4 -3.13 80.92 7.44
CA PHE A 4 -3.46 79.52 7.18
C PHE A 4 -2.20 78.67 7.28
N THR A 5 -2.12 77.85 8.32
CA THR A 5 -1.06 76.86 8.52
C THR A 5 -1.46 75.59 7.78
N VAL A 6 -0.73 75.22 6.73
CA VAL A 6 -0.92 73.94 6.03
C VAL A 6 -0.12 72.87 6.79
N VAL A 7 -0.83 71.90 7.35
CA VAL A 7 -0.24 70.71 7.99
C VAL A 7 -0.22 69.58 6.98
N THR A 8 0.97 69.23 6.51
CA THR A 8 1.17 68.09 5.59
C THR A 8 1.24 66.80 6.42
N LEU A 9 0.18 65.97 6.38
CA LEU A 9 0.23 64.63 6.94
C LEU A 9 1.05 63.72 6.03
N ALA A 10 2.19 63.24 6.51
CA ALA A 10 2.96 62.18 5.85
C ALA A 10 2.31 60.82 6.16
N VAL A 11 1.71 60.20 5.15
CA VAL A 11 1.20 58.82 5.23
C VAL A 11 2.37 57.88 5.00
N ILE A 12 2.85 57.24 6.07
CA ILE A 12 3.86 56.18 6.00
C ILE A 12 3.13 54.89 5.62
N MET A 13 3.20 54.49 4.35
CA MET A 13 2.77 53.15 3.93
C MET A 13 3.82 52.13 4.38
N LEU A 14 3.53 51.41 5.47
CA LEU A 14 4.27 50.18 5.79
C LEU A 14 3.85 49.08 4.81
N THR A 15 4.66 48.83 3.80
CA THR A 15 4.58 47.61 2.98
C THR A 15 5.14 46.45 3.79
N GLY A 16 4.32 45.84 4.64
CA GLY A 16 4.66 44.57 5.29
C GLY A 16 4.68 43.46 4.25
N SER A 17 5.84 42.80 4.08
CA SER A 17 5.95 41.58 3.29
C SER A 17 5.05 40.51 3.90
N ILE A 18 4.01 40.12 3.17
CA ILE A 18 3.18 38.97 3.53
C ILE A 18 3.98 37.74 3.10
N ASP A 19 4.80 37.18 4.00
CA ASP A 19 5.40 35.87 3.79
C ASP A 19 4.27 34.83 3.81
N THR A 20 3.85 34.38 2.64
CA THR A 20 2.96 33.23 2.51
C THR A 20 3.70 32.02 3.05
N ALA A 21 3.31 31.54 4.25
CA ALA A 21 3.82 30.31 4.82
C ALA A 21 3.55 29.15 3.84
N GLN A 22 4.57 28.74 3.10
CA GLN A 22 4.47 27.52 2.29
C GLN A 22 4.42 26.33 3.26
N ALA A 23 3.38 25.51 3.14
CA ALA A 23 3.33 24.24 3.84
C ALA A 23 4.59 23.44 3.49
N GLN A 24 5.32 22.96 4.50
CA GLN A 24 6.47 22.08 4.28
C GLN A 24 5.99 20.83 3.54
N SER A 25 6.35 20.71 2.26
CA SER A 25 6.13 19.48 1.51
C SER A 25 7.11 18.43 2.02
N TRP A 26 6.61 17.28 2.47
CA TRP A 26 7.45 16.15 2.82
C TRP A 26 8.27 15.71 1.59
N LYS A 27 9.56 15.44 1.81
CA LYS A 27 10.44 14.84 0.80
C LYS A 27 10.90 13.47 1.28
N PRO A 28 10.99 12.47 0.39
CA PRO A 28 11.59 11.20 0.73
C PRO A 28 13.02 11.35 1.27
N PRO A 29 13.43 10.55 2.28
CA PRO A 29 14.82 10.44 2.68
C PRO A 29 15.71 10.01 1.52
N ALA A 30 16.96 10.47 1.53
CA ALA A 30 17.95 10.06 0.53
C ALA A 30 18.21 8.54 0.60
N ASP A 31 18.65 7.94 -0.51
CA ASP A 31 18.89 6.50 -0.62
C ASP A 31 19.80 5.97 0.51
N GLY A 32 20.90 6.68 0.82
CA GLY A 32 21.81 6.28 1.92
C GLY A 32 21.18 6.25 3.32
N GLN A 33 19.96 6.78 3.50
CA GLN A 33 19.18 6.68 4.73
C GLN A 33 18.14 5.54 4.68
N ARG A 34 17.86 5.00 3.49
CA ARG A 34 16.88 3.95 3.23
C ARG A 34 17.52 2.59 2.94
N CYS A 35 18.75 2.57 2.42
CA CYS A 35 19.47 1.37 2.01
C CYS A 35 20.99 1.40 2.33
N PRO A 36 21.62 0.24 2.59
CA PRO A 36 20.96 -1.06 2.73
C PRO A 36 20.04 -1.06 3.96
N SER A 37 18.97 -1.85 3.89
CA SER A 37 18.07 -1.99 5.02
C SER A 37 18.82 -2.54 6.23
N LYS A 38 18.25 -2.41 7.43
CA LYS A 38 18.81 -3.00 8.65
C LYS A 38 18.94 -4.54 8.59
N TRP A 39 18.29 -5.18 7.61
CA TRP A 39 18.33 -6.62 7.39
C TRP A 39 19.39 -7.04 6.36
N GLY A 40 20.08 -6.07 5.73
CA GLY A 40 21.16 -6.30 4.78
C GLY A 40 20.79 -5.91 3.35
N ALA A 41 21.82 -5.76 2.51
CA ALA A 41 21.67 -5.30 1.13
C ALA A 41 20.90 -6.28 0.22
N GLY A 42 20.87 -7.57 0.57
CA GLY A 42 20.15 -8.60 -0.17
C GLY A 42 18.77 -8.94 0.40
N ASP A 43 18.28 -8.20 1.40
CA ASP A 43 17.00 -8.52 2.02
C ASP A 43 15.81 -8.17 1.12
N GLU A 44 14.87 -9.11 1.05
CA GLU A 44 13.61 -9.00 0.30
C GLU A 44 12.37 -9.15 1.20
N ARG A 45 12.55 -9.45 2.49
CA ARG A 45 11.44 -9.71 3.44
C ARG A 45 11.06 -8.48 4.26
N GLY A 46 12.00 -7.56 4.46
CA GLY A 46 11.80 -6.36 5.26
C GLY A 46 11.33 -6.66 6.68
N SER A 47 10.30 -5.98 7.14
CA SER A 47 9.79 -6.15 8.51
C SER A 47 9.27 -7.56 8.82
N ALA A 48 8.99 -8.39 7.81
CA ALA A 48 8.63 -9.79 8.03
C ALA A 48 9.76 -10.61 8.66
N ASN A 49 11.01 -10.13 8.65
CA ASN A 49 12.13 -10.74 9.38
C ASN A 49 11.94 -10.73 10.92
N HIS A 50 10.97 -10.00 11.45
CA HIS A 50 10.59 -10.09 12.87
C HIS A 50 9.77 -11.34 13.22
N MET A 51 9.18 -12.00 12.22
CA MET A 51 8.36 -13.20 12.38
C MET A 51 9.24 -14.45 12.53
N LYS A 52 9.92 -14.54 13.67
CA LYS A 52 10.78 -15.67 14.05
C LYS A 52 10.01 -16.76 14.82
N PRO A 53 10.54 -17.99 14.94
CA PRO A 53 9.90 -19.05 15.73
C PRO A 53 9.54 -18.61 17.15
N GLU A 54 10.36 -17.78 17.79
CA GLU A 54 10.08 -17.28 19.13
C GLU A 54 8.91 -16.29 19.14
N THR A 55 8.76 -15.46 18.09
CA THR A 55 7.59 -14.58 17.92
C THR A 55 6.32 -15.41 17.76
N VAL A 56 6.36 -16.47 16.95
CA VAL A 56 5.22 -17.39 16.78
C VAL A 56 4.86 -18.05 18.12
N LEU A 57 5.83 -18.62 18.84
CA LEU A 57 5.60 -19.25 20.15
C LEU A 57 5.11 -18.26 21.22
N ARG A 58 5.49 -16.98 21.14
CA ARG A 58 4.90 -15.94 22.01
C ARG A 58 3.45 -15.68 21.65
N ALA A 59 3.12 -15.61 20.36
CA ALA A 59 1.75 -15.39 19.90
C ALA A 59 0.83 -16.54 20.30
N THR A 60 1.28 -17.80 20.25
CA THR A 60 0.45 -18.94 20.68
C THR A 60 0.04 -18.87 22.15
N ARG A 61 0.86 -18.27 23.01
CA ARG A 61 0.52 -18.06 24.43
C ARG A 61 -0.62 -17.07 24.64
N LEU A 62 -0.98 -16.26 23.64
CA LEU A 62 -2.12 -15.34 23.71
C LEU A 62 -3.47 -16.05 23.51
N ILE A 63 -3.47 -17.26 22.95
CA ILE A 63 -4.69 -18.06 22.76
C ILE A 63 -5.15 -18.59 24.11
N LYS A 64 -6.32 -18.14 24.60
CA LYS A 64 -6.90 -18.54 25.90
C LYS A 64 -8.24 -19.24 25.78
N SER A 65 -9.15 -18.68 24.99
CA SER A 65 -10.51 -19.18 24.80
C SER A 65 -10.68 -20.07 23.57
N GLY A 66 -9.74 -19.99 22.61
CA GLY A 66 -9.92 -20.58 21.28
C GLY A 66 -10.91 -19.82 20.39
N GLU A 67 -11.28 -18.60 20.76
CA GLU A 67 -12.11 -17.74 19.91
C GLU A 67 -11.40 -17.40 18.58
N VAL A 68 -12.17 -17.43 17.50
CA VAL A 68 -11.71 -17.12 16.15
C VAL A 68 -12.52 -15.93 15.63
N ILE A 69 -11.83 -14.88 15.20
CA ILE A 69 -12.42 -13.67 14.63
C ILE A 69 -11.93 -13.53 13.19
N GLU A 70 -12.87 -13.52 12.25
CA GLU A 70 -12.59 -13.31 10.83
C GLU A 70 -12.29 -11.82 10.57
N LEU A 71 -11.12 -11.53 10.01
CA LEU A 71 -10.72 -10.17 9.60
C LEU A 71 -10.85 -9.95 8.08
N GLY A 72 -11.23 -11.00 7.35
CA GLY A 72 -11.56 -10.95 5.93
C GLY A 72 -12.90 -10.25 5.67
N HIS A 73 -12.94 -9.39 4.66
CA HIS A 73 -14.19 -8.89 4.10
C HIS A 73 -14.75 -9.92 3.11
N VAL A 74 -16.07 -10.05 3.04
CA VAL A 74 -16.73 -10.87 2.02
C VAL A 74 -16.40 -10.29 0.64
N LEU A 75 -15.77 -11.10 -0.22
CA LEU A 75 -15.43 -10.67 -1.57
C LEU A 75 -16.69 -10.66 -2.45
N SER A 76 -16.99 -9.50 -3.01
CA SER A 76 -18.13 -9.30 -3.92
C SER A 76 -17.87 -8.11 -4.83
N ALA A 77 -18.63 -8.01 -5.92
CA ALA A 77 -18.53 -6.85 -6.82
C ALA A 77 -18.97 -5.54 -6.12
N ASP A 78 -19.80 -5.64 -5.07
CA ASP A 78 -20.33 -4.49 -4.31
C ASP A 78 -19.44 -4.08 -3.13
N MET A 79 -18.34 -4.80 -2.87
CA MET A 79 -17.43 -4.43 -1.78
C MET A 79 -16.76 -3.08 -2.07
N PRO A 80 -16.29 -2.35 -1.04
CA PRO A 80 -15.49 -1.15 -1.26
C PRO A 80 -14.24 -1.49 -2.09
N ILE A 81 -14.11 -0.83 -3.25
CA ILE A 81 -13.01 -1.03 -4.19
C ILE A 81 -12.37 0.32 -4.54
N SER A 82 -11.04 0.34 -4.61
CA SER A 82 -10.28 1.54 -4.95
C SER A 82 -10.21 1.77 -6.46
N GLY A 83 -10.60 2.97 -6.89
CA GLY A 83 -10.43 3.44 -8.27
C GLY A 83 -11.17 2.58 -9.28
N THR A 84 -10.45 2.13 -10.31
CA THR A 84 -11.00 1.38 -11.46
C THR A 84 -10.79 -0.13 -11.35
N ARG A 85 -10.49 -0.65 -10.16
CA ARG A 85 -10.32 -2.10 -9.92
C ARG A 85 -11.66 -2.83 -10.01
N GLN A 86 -11.62 -4.15 -10.15
CA GLN A 86 -12.81 -4.98 -10.32
C GLN A 86 -12.73 -6.29 -9.55
N PHE A 87 -13.89 -6.86 -9.22
CA PHE A 87 -14.00 -8.22 -8.71
C PHE A 87 -15.18 -8.94 -9.36
N ASN A 88 -14.89 -9.67 -10.43
CA ASN A 88 -15.91 -10.39 -11.21
C ASN A 88 -15.75 -11.90 -11.02
N VAL A 89 -16.84 -12.56 -10.61
CA VAL A 89 -16.90 -14.02 -10.46
C VAL A 89 -17.84 -14.59 -11.51
N HIS A 90 -17.29 -15.44 -12.38
CA HIS A 90 -18.05 -16.15 -13.41
C HIS A 90 -18.21 -17.61 -13.01
N THR A 91 -19.36 -17.96 -12.45
CA THR A 91 -19.65 -19.32 -12.00
C THR A 91 -20.09 -20.21 -13.14
N LYS A 92 -19.60 -21.45 -13.18
CA LYS A 92 -20.08 -22.52 -14.05
C LYS A 92 -21.06 -23.41 -13.28
N ARG A 93 -22.25 -23.62 -13.85
CA ARG A 93 -23.27 -24.49 -13.24
C ARG A 93 -22.74 -25.91 -13.07
N THR A 94 -23.21 -26.58 -12.02
CA THR A 94 -22.92 -27.98 -11.77
C THR A 94 -23.31 -28.82 -12.97
N PHE A 95 -22.38 -29.65 -13.46
CA PHE A 95 -22.69 -30.75 -14.37
C PHE A 95 -22.31 -32.08 -13.71
N MET A 96 -23.04 -33.13 -14.05
CA MET A 96 -22.76 -34.48 -13.56
C MET A 96 -21.87 -35.20 -14.55
N ASN A 97 -20.77 -35.75 -14.03
CA ASN A 97 -19.89 -36.61 -14.78
C ASN A 97 -20.64 -37.89 -15.22
N PRO A 98 -20.46 -38.34 -16.47
CA PRO A 98 -21.15 -39.52 -16.99
C PRO A 98 -20.65 -40.84 -16.39
N GLN A 99 -19.54 -40.82 -15.65
CA GLN A 99 -18.98 -42.00 -15.00
C GLN A 99 -19.87 -42.51 -13.85
N SER A 100 -19.73 -43.79 -13.52
CA SER A 100 -20.58 -44.50 -12.53
C SER A 100 -20.54 -43.90 -11.12
N ASN A 101 -19.52 -43.11 -10.78
CA ASN A 101 -19.42 -42.43 -9.49
C ASN A 101 -20.34 -41.20 -9.36
N ARG A 102 -21.01 -40.77 -10.45
CA ARG A 102 -21.98 -39.67 -10.46
C ARG A 102 -21.44 -38.35 -9.89
N ARG A 103 -20.14 -38.09 -10.03
CA ARG A 103 -19.50 -36.87 -9.49
C ARG A 103 -20.07 -35.62 -10.16
N GLY A 104 -20.58 -34.67 -9.39
CA GLY A 104 -20.84 -33.30 -9.84
C GLY A 104 -19.67 -32.37 -9.53
N SER A 105 -19.47 -31.31 -10.33
CA SER A 105 -18.47 -30.27 -10.04
C SER A 105 -18.97 -28.88 -10.38
N ASN A 106 -18.62 -27.91 -9.51
CA ASN A 106 -18.72 -26.47 -9.77
C ASN A 106 -17.32 -25.91 -10.00
N GLU A 107 -17.25 -24.84 -10.80
CA GLU A 107 -16.02 -24.10 -11.06
C GLU A 107 -16.38 -22.62 -11.16
N GLU A 108 -15.40 -21.76 -10.93
CA GLU A 108 -15.52 -20.32 -11.14
C GLU A 108 -14.25 -19.76 -11.79
N LEU A 109 -14.43 -18.71 -12.58
CA LEU A 109 -13.35 -17.85 -13.04
C LEU A 109 -13.47 -16.51 -12.31
N VAL A 110 -12.40 -16.12 -11.63
CA VAL A 110 -12.28 -14.80 -11.03
C VAL A 110 -11.42 -13.92 -11.93
N THR A 111 -11.96 -12.76 -12.32
CA THR A 111 -11.20 -11.69 -13.00
C THR A 111 -11.12 -10.50 -12.07
N SER A 112 -9.92 -10.24 -11.54
CA SER A 112 -9.68 -9.22 -10.52
C SER A 112 -8.19 -8.91 -10.36
N GLU A 113 -7.87 -7.72 -9.84
CA GLU A 113 -6.56 -7.38 -9.29
C GLU A 113 -6.40 -8.00 -7.89
N ILE A 114 -6.29 -9.34 -7.80
CA ILE A 114 -6.45 -10.11 -6.55
C ILE A 114 -5.51 -9.70 -5.39
N GLY A 115 -4.37 -9.07 -5.69
CA GLY A 115 -3.48 -8.55 -4.64
C GLY A 115 -3.90 -7.18 -4.10
N GLN A 116 -4.98 -6.62 -4.63
CA GLN A 116 -5.38 -5.22 -4.44
C GLN A 116 -6.91 -5.02 -4.27
N VAL A 117 -7.64 -6.10 -3.99
CA VAL A 117 -9.08 -6.06 -3.75
C VAL A 117 -9.43 -6.79 -2.45
N GLY A 118 -10.44 -6.29 -1.73
CA GLY A 118 -10.86 -6.87 -0.45
C GLY A 118 -9.80 -6.74 0.65
N THR A 119 -9.85 -7.64 1.64
CA THR A 119 -8.79 -7.75 2.65
C THR A 119 -7.52 -8.29 1.99
N GLN A 120 -6.44 -7.50 2.01
CA GLN A 120 -5.26 -7.72 1.20
C GLN A 120 -3.95 -7.49 1.97
N LEU A 121 -2.84 -7.93 1.37
CA LEU A 121 -1.48 -7.62 1.81
C LEU A 121 -0.69 -7.00 0.64
N ASP A 122 -0.27 -5.74 0.81
CA ASP A 122 0.52 -5.05 -0.20
C ASP A 122 1.99 -5.47 -0.11
N GLY A 123 2.49 -6.10 -1.17
CA GLY A 123 3.90 -6.42 -1.31
C GLY A 123 4.75 -5.17 -1.56
N PHE A 124 6.07 -5.30 -1.40
CA PHE A 124 7.01 -4.19 -1.62
C PHE A 124 7.01 -3.62 -3.04
N THR A 125 6.51 -4.38 -4.02
CA THR A 125 6.34 -3.95 -5.41
C THR A 125 5.08 -3.13 -5.66
N HIS A 126 4.21 -2.96 -4.66
CA HIS A 126 2.96 -2.22 -4.82
C HIS A 126 3.17 -0.70 -4.95
N GLN A 127 4.16 -0.14 -4.26
CA GLN A 127 4.42 1.31 -4.20
C GLN A 127 5.93 1.60 -4.19
N THR A 128 6.33 2.71 -4.80
CA THR A 128 7.73 3.14 -4.91
C THR A 128 7.92 4.57 -4.41
N ILE A 129 9.18 4.92 -4.16
CA ILE A 129 9.64 6.31 -4.12
C ILE A 129 10.39 6.56 -5.42
N GLY A 130 9.79 7.29 -6.36
CA GLY A 130 10.34 7.40 -7.72
C GLY A 130 10.44 6.02 -8.38
N ASP A 131 11.63 5.68 -8.88
CA ASP A 131 11.96 4.37 -9.47
C ASP A 131 12.52 3.35 -8.45
N SER A 132 12.47 3.68 -7.16
CA SER A 132 13.08 2.91 -6.08
C SER A 132 12.03 2.16 -5.25
N LEU A 133 12.16 0.84 -5.22
CA LEU A 133 11.44 -0.07 -4.33
C LEU A 133 12.12 -0.17 -2.96
N TYR A 134 11.60 -1.05 -2.10
CA TYR A 134 12.24 -1.44 -0.84
C TYR A 134 13.72 -1.79 -1.04
N ASN A 135 14.56 -1.43 -0.06
CA ASN A 135 16.00 -1.63 -0.09
C ASN A 135 16.71 -0.95 -1.28
N CYS A 136 16.10 0.08 -1.86
CA CYS A 136 16.56 0.79 -3.05
C CYS A 136 16.73 -0.08 -4.30
N VAL A 137 16.02 -1.21 -4.38
CA VAL A 137 15.95 -2.00 -5.61
C VAL A 137 15.34 -1.14 -6.73
N LYS A 138 16.02 -1.04 -7.87
CA LYS A 138 15.54 -0.26 -9.00
C LYS A 138 14.45 -1.00 -9.75
N LEU A 139 13.37 -0.28 -10.05
CA LEU A 139 12.20 -0.84 -10.70
C LEU A 139 12.55 -1.51 -12.03
N ASP A 140 13.34 -0.84 -12.87
CA ASP A 140 13.74 -1.33 -14.20
C ASP A 140 14.57 -2.62 -14.16
N ASP A 141 15.28 -2.90 -13.06
CA ASP A 141 16.07 -4.12 -12.92
C ASP A 141 15.18 -5.36 -12.67
N VAL A 142 13.99 -5.14 -12.09
CA VAL A 142 13.16 -6.23 -11.53
C VAL A 142 11.79 -6.35 -12.17
N GLN A 143 11.23 -5.30 -12.77
CA GLN A 143 9.92 -5.35 -13.41
C GLN A 143 9.97 -6.18 -14.70
N THR A 144 8.93 -6.99 -14.92
CA THR A 144 8.77 -7.83 -16.12
C THR A 144 7.31 -7.84 -16.56
N ARG A 145 7.06 -8.36 -17.76
CA ARG A 145 5.70 -8.52 -18.29
C ARG A 145 4.81 -9.44 -17.44
N THR A 146 5.41 -10.32 -16.63
CA THR A 146 4.71 -11.36 -15.86
C THR A 146 4.90 -11.23 -14.35
N GLY A 147 5.33 -10.06 -13.87
CA GLY A 147 5.58 -9.81 -12.44
C GLY A 147 6.95 -9.22 -12.17
N PHE A 148 7.52 -9.53 -11.01
CA PHE A 148 8.79 -8.98 -10.54
C PHE A 148 9.80 -10.09 -10.26
N LYS A 149 11.08 -9.85 -10.59
CA LYS A 149 12.19 -10.81 -10.34
C LYS A 149 12.66 -10.85 -8.89
N LYS A 150 12.29 -9.83 -8.12
CA LYS A 150 12.61 -9.65 -6.70
C LYS A 150 11.44 -8.98 -6.00
N LEU A 151 11.45 -9.04 -4.68
CA LEU A 151 10.47 -8.40 -3.80
C LEU A 151 9.05 -8.91 -4.02
N GLY A 152 8.92 -10.12 -4.59
CA GLY A 152 7.65 -10.80 -4.73
C GLY A 152 7.09 -11.21 -3.38
N ILE A 153 5.76 -11.28 -3.29
CA ILE A 153 5.03 -11.56 -2.04
C ILE A 153 5.38 -12.93 -1.45
N GLU A 154 5.89 -13.86 -2.26
CA GLU A 154 6.39 -15.16 -1.83
C GLU A 154 7.58 -15.08 -0.85
N ASN A 155 8.22 -13.92 -0.75
CA ASN A 155 9.33 -13.69 0.18
C ASN A 155 8.88 -13.17 1.54
N VAL A 156 7.61 -12.81 1.74
CA VAL A 156 7.10 -12.21 2.99
C VAL A 156 6.62 -13.29 3.96
#